data_AF-A0A7V3P917-F1
#
_entry.id   AF-A0A7V3P917-F1
#
_cell.length_a   1.000
_cell.length_b   1.000
_cell.length_c   1.000
_cell.angle_alpha   90.00
_cell.angle_beta   90.00
_cell.angle_gamma   90.00
#
_symmetry.space_group_name_H-M   'P 1'
#
loop_
_entity.id
_entity.type
_entity.pdbx_description
1 polymer ?
#
loop_
_entity_poly.entity_id
_entity_poly.type
_entity_poly.pdbx_seq_one_letter_code
_entity_poly.pdbx_strand_id
1 'polypeptide(L)'
;MSSIHRSDQSDSDEVSNGRTLFTPAVKELVALSAALACNCEPCLRYHYREAKKLGISDEDIRAAFDLALAVKQTPARNAQELAERLLGSAGSRPEDE
;
A
#
# COMPACT_ATOMS: atom_id res chain seq x y z
N MET A 1 -5.89 -56.93 -31.50
CA MET A 1 -4.59 -56.52 -30.91
C MET A 1 -4.44 -55.04 -31.24
N SER A 2 -4.41 -54.06 -30.35
CA SER A 2 -4.41 -54.01 -28.89
C SER A 2 -5.04 -52.68 -28.50
N SER A 3 -5.87 -52.69 -27.46
CA SER A 3 -6.16 -51.50 -26.65
C SER A 3 -4.87 -50.90 -26.11
N ILE A 4 -4.83 -49.56 -25.95
CA ILE A 4 -4.01 -48.69 -25.07
C ILE A 4 -4.46 -47.26 -25.45
N HIS A 5 -4.74 -46.27 -24.60
CA HIS A 5 -4.97 -46.12 -23.16
C HIS A 5 -5.71 -44.77 -22.98
N ARG A 6 -6.50 -44.66 -21.92
CA ARG A 6 -7.17 -43.43 -21.47
C ARG A 6 -6.16 -42.36 -21.00
N SER A 7 -6.73 -41.16 -20.80
CA SER A 7 -6.34 -40.13 -19.81
C SER A 7 -5.09 -39.32 -20.20
N ASP A 8 -5.07 -38.00 -20.13
CA ASP A 8 -5.47 -37.22 -18.95
C ASP A 8 -6.10 -35.89 -19.32
N GLN A 9 -7.25 -35.64 -18.70
CA GLN A 9 -7.63 -34.31 -18.26
C GLN A 9 -6.57 -33.87 -17.24
N SER A 10 -5.93 -32.72 -17.45
CA SER A 10 -5.37 -31.99 -16.33
C SER A 10 -6.01 -30.61 -16.34
N ASP A 11 -7.19 -30.62 -15.72
CA ASP A 11 -7.86 -29.53 -15.02
C ASP A 11 -7.08 -28.21 -15.02
N SER A 12 -7.46 -27.35 -15.96
CA SER A 12 -7.39 -25.92 -15.72
C SER A 12 -8.55 -25.59 -14.78
N ASP A 13 -8.26 -24.82 -13.72
CA ASP A 13 -9.23 -24.29 -12.75
C ASP A 13 -9.49 -25.15 -11.49
N GLU A 14 -8.42 -25.51 -10.77
CA GLU A 14 -8.53 -25.81 -9.34
C GLU A 14 -8.75 -24.49 -8.57
N VAL A 15 -10.01 -24.05 -8.51
CA VAL A 15 -10.49 -22.91 -7.72
C VAL A 15 -10.15 -23.16 -6.24
N SER A 16 -9.19 -22.38 -5.73
CA SER A 16 -8.71 -22.49 -4.35
C SER A 16 -9.83 -22.26 -3.33
N ASN A 17 -10.11 -23.32 -2.56
CA ASN A 17 -11.07 -23.36 -1.47
C ASN A 17 -10.66 -22.39 -0.33
N GLY A 18 -11.28 -21.21 -0.30
CA GLY A 18 -11.69 -20.52 0.94
C GLY A 18 -10.63 -20.12 1.97
N ARG A 19 -9.45 -19.63 1.58
CA ARG A 19 -8.53 -18.95 2.51
C ARG A 19 -8.44 -17.46 2.21
N THR A 20 -8.68 -16.61 3.21
CA THR A 20 -8.49 -15.16 3.06
C THR A 20 -7.01 -14.81 2.90
N LEU A 21 -6.71 -13.88 1.99
CA LEU A 21 -5.37 -13.28 1.88
C LEU A 21 -5.03 -12.42 3.10
N PHE A 22 -6.04 -12.00 3.87
CA PHE A 22 -5.86 -11.13 5.03
C PHE A 22 -5.38 -11.92 6.26
N THR A 23 -4.16 -12.44 6.17
CA THR A 23 -3.45 -13.10 7.26
C THR A 23 -2.95 -12.07 8.29
N PRO A 24 -2.52 -12.48 9.50
CA PRO A 24 -1.88 -11.57 10.45
C PRO A 24 -0.70 -10.81 9.85
N ALA A 25 0.09 -11.44 8.98
CA ALA A 25 1.19 -10.76 8.30
C ALA A 25 0.70 -9.64 7.36
N VAL A 26 -0.32 -9.92 6.55
CA VAL A 26 -0.95 -8.91 5.68
C VAL A 26 -1.56 -7.78 6.49
N LYS A 27 -2.23 -8.10 7.61
CA LYS A 27 -2.79 -7.10 8.53
C LYS A 27 -1.71 -6.14 9.03
N GLU A 28 -0.57 -6.64 9.51
CA GLU A 28 0.49 -5.77 10.04
C GLU A 28 1.22 -4.97 8.95
N LEU A 29 1.41 -5.53 7.74
CA LEU A 29 1.94 -4.77 6.59
C LEU A 29 1.00 -3.62 6.16
N VAL A 30 -0.31 -3.87 6.13
CA VAL A 30 -1.32 -2.85 5.84
C VAL A 30 -1.33 -1.78 6.93
N ALA A 31 -1.27 -2.18 8.21
CA ALA A 31 -1.26 -1.24 9.33
C ALA A 31 0.01 -0.36 9.36
N LEU A 32 1.18 -0.95 9.09
CA LEU A 32 2.45 -0.23 8.93
C LEU A 32 2.38 0.81 7.80
N SER A 33 1.87 0.41 6.64
CA SER A 33 1.71 1.30 5.48
C SER A 33 0.76 2.46 5.78
N ALA A 34 -0.40 2.15 6.37
CA ALA A 34 -1.38 3.16 6.75
C ALA A 34 -0.81 4.15 7.78
N ALA A 35 -0.14 3.66 8.81
CA ALA A 35 0.50 4.49 9.84
C ALA A 35 1.55 5.44 9.25
N LEU A 36 2.38 4.97 8.31
CA LEU A 36 3.39 5.81 7.65
C LEU A 36 2.73 6.88 6.75
N ALA A 37 1.72 6.47 5.98
CA ALA A 37 1.00 7.35 5.07
C ALA A 37 0.27 8.48 5.81
N CYS A 38 -0.32 8.19 6.97
CA CYS A 38 -1.07 9.17 7.78
C CYS A 38 -0.23 9.87 8.86
N ASN A 39 1.10 9.67 8.89
CA ASN A 39 2.00 10.22 9.91
C ASN A 39 1.65 9.81 11.37
N CYS A 40 1.02 8.65 11.60
CA CYS A 40 0.74 8.17 12.96
C CYS A 40 1.97 7.47 13.56
N GLU A 41 2.89 8.25 14.13
CA GLU A 41 4.10 7.75 14.82
C GLU A 41 3.83 6.67 15.90
N PRO A 42 2.87 6.83 16.84
CA PRO A 42 2.58 5.78 17.83
C PRO A 42 2.04 4.50 17.18
N CYS A 43 1.22 4.61 16.14
CA CYS A 43 0.72 3.45 15.38
C CYS A 43 1.89 2.71 14.72
N LEU A 44 2.81 3.44 14.09
CA LEU A 44 3.96 2.88 13.39
C LEU A 44 4.85 2.07 14.34
N ARG A 45 5.14 2.61 15.54
CA ARG A 45 5.88 1.89 16.59
C ARG A 45 5.21 0.60 17.02
N TYR A 46 3.90 0.66 17.28
CA TYR A 46 3.13 -0.50 17.74
C TYR A 46 3.14 -1.61 16.68
N HIS A 47 2.73 -1.28 15.45
CA HIS A 47 2.62 -2.26 14.37
C HIS A 47 3.98 -2.77 13.90
N TYR A 48 5.05 -1.98 13.99
CA TYR A 48 6.40 -2.48 13.75
C TYR A 48 6.79 -3.60 14.72
N ARG A 49 6.53 -3.43 16.02
CA ARG A 49 6.80 -4.48 17.01
C ARG A 49 5.98 -5.73 16.73
N GLU A 50 4.70 -5.61 16.38
CA GLU A 50 3.86 -6.77 16.07
C GLU A 50 4.31 -7.47 14.78
N ALA A 51 4.71 -6.71 13.74
CA ALA A 51 5.30 -7.26 12.52
C ALA A 51 6.59 -8.05 12.80
N LYS A 52 7.48 -7.55 13.66
CA LYS A 52 8.71 -8.28 14.04
C LYS A 52 8.41 -9.57 14.82
N LYS A 53 7.36 -9.60 15.67
CA LYS A 53 6.94 -10.84 16.35
C LYS A 53 6.44 -11.91 15.37
N LEU A 54 5.86 -11.48 14.24
CA LEU A 54 5.40 -12.37 13.17
C LEU A 54 6.53 -12.82 12.22
N GLY A 55 7.76 -12.32 12.42
CA GLY A 55 8.91 -12.67 11.57
C GLY A 55 8.85 -12.05 10.18
N ILE A 56 8.07 -10.97 9.98
CA ILE A 56 8.03 -10.26 8.70
C ILE A 56 9.43 -9.72 8.39
N SER A 57 9.88 -9.96 7.16
CA SER A 57 11.21 -9.57 6.69
C SER A 57 11.33 -8.04 6.62
N ASP A 58 12.54 -7.52 6.78
CA ASP A 58 12.76 -6.08 6.63
C ASP A 58 12.58 -5.65 5.16
N GLU A 59 12.80 -6.57 4.21
CA GLU A 59 12.53 -6.40 2.79
C GLU A 59 11.05 -6.18 2.49
N ASP A 60 10.15 -6.98 3.07
CA ASP A 60 8.69 -6.81 2.91
C ASP A 60 8.20 -5.50 3.55
N ILE A 61 8.72 -5.18 4.74
CA ILE A 61 8.42 -3.91 5.42
C ILE A 61 8.89 -2.74 4.55
N ARG A 62 10.09 -2.83 3.96
CA ARG A 62 10.65 -1.81 3.09
C ARG A 62 9.79 -1.59 1.86
N ALA A 63 9.39 -2.66 1.18
CA ALA A 63 8.52 -2.58 0.01
C ALA A 63 7.17 -1.92 0.34
N ALA A 64 6.57 -2.29 1.48
CA ALA A 64 5.33 -1.68 1.96
C ALA A 64 5.49 -0.18 2.26
N PHE A 65 6.61 0.23 2.87
CA PHE A 65 6.90 1.63 3.13
C PHE A 65 7.18 2.45 1.88
N ASP A 66 7.90 1.90 0.89
CA ASP A 66 8.16 2.60 -0.37
C ASP A 66 6.84 2.88 -1.10
N LEU A 67 5.90 1.93 -1.11
CA LEU A 67 4.54 2.15 -1.63
C LEU A 67 3.78 3.22 -0.84
N ALA A 68 3.77 3.12 0.49
CA ALA A 68 3.07 4.08 1.35
C ALA A 68 3.61 5.50 1.19
N LEU A 69 4.93 5.66 1.03
CA LEU A 69 5.56 6.96 0.78
C LEU A 69 5.14 7.52 -0.58
N ALA A 70 5.12 6.71 -1.63
CA ALA A 70 4.65 7.15 -2.95
C ALA A 70 3.19 7.64 -2.90
N VAL A 71 2.31 6.92 -2.20
CA VAL A 71 0.91 7.32 -2.00
C VAL A 71 0.81 8.63 -1.21
N LYS A 72 1.59 8.76 -0.13
CA LYS A 72 1.63 9.95 0.73
C LYS A 72 2.08 11.21 0.01
N GLN A 73 2.96 11.09 -0.98
CA GLN A 73 3.48 12.25 -1.70
C GLN A 73 2.41 13.02 -2.48
N THR A 74 1.38 12.34 -3.00
CA THR A 74 0.31 13.00 -3.78
C THR A 74 -0.46 14.06 -2.97
N PRO A 75 -1.07 13.74 -1.82
CA PRO A 75 -1.76 14.77 -1.03
C PRO A 75 -0.80 15.85 -0.52
N ALA A 76 0.47 15.51 -0.25
CA ALA A 76 1.48 16.51 0.13
C ALA A 76 1.72 17.53 -1.00
N ARG A 77 1.93 17.07 -2.24
CA ARG A 77 2.08 17.94 -3.42
C ARG A 77 0.83 18.80 -3.64
N ASN A 78 -0.37 18.20 -3.59
CA ASN A 78 -1.62 18.93 -3.77
C ASN A 78 -1.79 20.05 -2.72
N ALA A 79 -1.40 19.79 -1.46
CA ALA A 79 -1.45 20.78 -0.41
C ALA A 79 -0.46 21.94 -0.66
N GLN A 80 0.74 21.62 -1.16
CA GLN A 80 1.74 22.63 -1.55
C GLN A 80 1.24 23.50 -2.71
N GLU A 81 0.74 22.88 -3.78
CA GLU A 81 0.16 23.59 -4.94
C GLU A 81 -1.02 24.49 -4.53
N LEU A 82 -1.88 24.03 -3.61
CA LEU A 82 -2.96 24.85 -3.08
C LEU A 82 -2.43 26.04 -2.28
N ALA A 83 -1.43 25.84 -1.43
CA ALA A 83 -0.82 26.92 -0.66
C ALA A 83 -0.21 27.99 -1.58
N GLU A 84 0.51 27.59 -2.61
CA GLU A 84 1.08 28.48 -3.63
C GLU A 84 0.00 29.27 -4.36
N ARG A 85 -1.08 28.61 -4.77
CA ARG A 85 -2.24 29.28 -5.40
C ARG A 85 -2.87 30.32 -4.50
N LEU A 86 -3.03 30.03 -3.21
CA LEU A 86 -3.61 30.98 -2.25
C LEU A 86 -2.71 32.20 -2.02
N LEU A 87 -1.38 32.01 -1.99
CA LEU A 87 -0.42 33.10 -1.88
C LEU A 87 -0.33 33.94 -3.17
N GLY A 88 -0.40 33.29 -4.35
CA GLY A 88 -0.33 33.95 -5.66
C GLY A 88 -1.64 34.60 -6.13
N SER A 89 -2.80 34.21 -5.59
CA SER A 89 -4.10 34.82 -5.92
C SER A 89 -4.40 36.11 -5.13
N ALA A 90 -3.52 36.51 -4.22
CA ALA A 90 -3.59 37.81 -3.53
C ALA A 90 -2.85 38.96 -4.27
N GLY A 91 -2.26 38.69 -5.44
CA GLY A 91 -1.30 39.58 -6.10
C GLY A 91 -1.62 39.96 -7.55
N SER A 92 -2.86 40.34 -7.86
CA SER A 92 -3.14 41.11 -9.08
C SER A 92 -4.40 41.96 -8.90
N ARG A 93 -4.28 43.06 -8.15
CA ARG A 93 -5.08 44.24 -8.47
C ARG A 93 -4.32 44.98 -9.56
N PRO A 94 -4.88 45.21 -10.76
CA PRO A 94 -4.33 46.21 -11.65
C PRO A 94 -4.33 47.54 -10.91
N GLU A 95 -3.19 48.20 -10.84
CA GLU A 95 -3.18 49.64 -10.60
C GLU A 95 -3.63 50.27 -11.91
N ASP A 96 -4.91 50.61 -11.97
CA ASP A 96 -5.48 51.37 -13.08
C ASP A 96 -4.98 52.82 -12.98
N GLU A 97 -4.25 53.23 -14.02
CA GLU A 97 -3.77 54.58 -14.34
C GLU A 97 -4.92 55.49 -14.81
#